data_AF-A0A3S1QIN3-F1
#
_entry.id   AF-A0A3S1QIN3-F1
#
_cell.length_a   1.000
_cell.length_b   1.000
_cell.length_c   1.000
_cell.angle_alpha   90.00
_cell.angle_beta   90.00
_cell.angle_gamma   90.00
#
_symmetry.space_group_name_H-M   'P 1'
#
loop_
_entity.id
_entity.type
_entity.pdbx_description
1 polymer ?
#
loop_
_entity_poly.entity_id
_entity_poly.type
_entity_poly.pdbx_seq_one_letter_code
_entity_poly.pdbx_strand_id
1 'polypeptide(L)'
;MTTLSRPDLSDIHRGDWVDRRLPSAWRPYTRLARLDRPVGIWLTLFPCWAALIQASHGFPDFLELAVFSLGALLMRSAGSTVNDIADRKFDGHVERTRFRPLASGQMGALQAFVFLTVELALAAALLFFLTPYTRLVAICVLPLVFIYPLCKRFTHWPQAVLGAAFNWGMLMAWAEVAGHIPVGALLMWAGAIAWQIGYDTVYAYVDVKDDTRLGLKSTAILFGRHGKTCIGLFYALTVGAWSLGGWLLGMSLPYAIGMLVV
;
A
#
# COMPACT_ATOMS: atom_id res chain seq x y z
N MET A 1 -32.93 -28.78 0.05
CA MET A 1 -32.55 -27.40 -0.31
C MET A 1 -31.39 -26.98 0.58
N THR A 2 -30.16 -27.18 0.10
CA THR A 2 -28.96 -26.57 0.70
C THR A 2 -29.04 -25.08 0.42
N THR A 3 -29.40 -24.29 1.43
CA THR A 3 -29.18 -22.85 1.38
C THR A 3 -27.67 -22.66 1.21
N LEU A 4 -27.23 -22.31 0.00
CA LEU A 4 -25.89 -21.76 -0.21
C LEU A 4 -25.84 -20.50 0.65
N SER A 5 -25.31 -20.62 1.87
CA SER A 5 -25.05 -19.48 2.74
C SER A 5 -24.22 -18.50 1.93
N ARG A 6 -24.73 -17.27 1.73
CA ARG A 6 -23.93 -16.23 1.09
C ARG A 6 -22.59 -16.16 1.84
N PRO A 7 -21.46 -16.20 1.12
CA PRO A 7 -20.15 -16.11 1.77
C PRO A 7 -20.09 -14.80 2.56
N ASP A 8 -19.68 -14.88 3.83
CA ASP A 8 -19.49 -13.70 4.66
C ASP A 8 -18.40 -12.83 4.02
N LEU A 9 -18.76 -11.61 3.64
CA LEU A 9 -17.86 -10.68 2.99
C LEU A 9 -16.93 -9.97 3.98
N SER A 10 -16.97 -10.30 5.27
CA SER A 10 -16.14 -9.64 6.28
C SER A 10 -14.66 -9.75 5.96
N ASP A 11 -13.94 -8.64 6.09
CA ASP A 11 -12.49 -8.61 5.95
C ASP A 11 -11.74 -9.17 7.17
N ILE A 12 -12.45 -9.53 8.25
CA ILE A 12 -11.87 -10.13 9.47
C ILE A 12 -12.33 -11.58 9.58
N HIS A 13 -11.38 -12.51 9.49
CA HIS A 13 -11.64 -13.93 9.70
C HIS A 13 -11.61 -14.28 11.18
N ARG A 14 -12.71 -14.85 11.69
CA ARG A 14 -12.81 -15.32 13.07
C ARG A 14 -11.97 -16.58 13.28
N GLY A 15 -11.39 -16.71 14.46
CA GLY A 15 -10.65 -17.89 14.87
C GLY A 15 -9.31 -18.05 14.17
N ASP A 16 -8.73 -16.96 13.67
CA ASP A 16 -7.38 -16.94 13.10
C ASP A 16 -6.29 -16.83 14.19
N TRP A 17 -5.06 -16.52 13.80
CA TRP A 17 -3.94 -16.44 14.73
C TRP A 17 -4.06 -15.31 15.77
N VAL A 18 -4.72 -14.20 15.45
CA VAL A 18 -4.93 -13.09 16.40
C VAL A 18 -5.87 -13.56 17.52
N ASP A 19 -6.94 -14.27 17.18
CA ASP A 19 -7.89 -14.78 18.16
C ASP A 19 -7.30 -15.92 19.00
N ARG A 20 -6.41 -16.73 18.42
CA ARG A 20 -5.80 -17.91 19.09
C ARG A 20 -4.60 -17.57 19.96
N ARG A 21 -3.77 -16.60 19.55
CA ARG A 21 -2.44 -16.37 20.15
C ARG A 21 -2.34 -15.07 20.95
N LEU A 22 -3.19 -14.08 20.69
CA LEU A 22 -3.07 -12.77 21.35
C LEU A 22 -4.07 -12.60 22.51
N PRO A 23 -3.65 -11.93 23.61
CA PRO A 23 -4.55 -11.51 24.67
C PRO A 23 -5.65 -10.59 24.12
N SER A 24 -6.85 -10.65 24.70
CA SER A 24 -8.02 -9.87 24.25
C SER A 24 -7.74 -8.37 24.13
N ALA A 25 -6.91 -7.80 25.00
CA ALA A 25 -6.55 -6.39 25.00
C ALA A 25 -5.75 -5.95 23.75
N TRP A 26 -4.99 -6.85 23.11
CA TRP A 26 -4.13 -6.52 21.97
C TRP A 26 -4.82 -6.72 20.63
N ARG A 27 -5.85 -7.58 20.58
CA ARG A 27 -6.55 -7.93 19.33
C ARG A 27 -7.08 -6.70 18.58
N PRO A 28 -7.74 -5.71 19.24
CA PRO A 28 -8.25 -4.53 18.56
C PRO A 28 -7.13 -3.75 17.84
N TYR A 29 -5.97 -3.58 18.48
CA TYR A 29 -4.83 -2.87 17.89
C TYR A 29 -4.22 -3.62 16.71
N THR A 30 -4.04 -4.94 16.84
CA THR A 30 -3.48 -5.75 15.73
C THR A 30 -4.40 -5.80 14.52
N ARG A 31 -5.72 -5.81 14.74
CA ARG A 31 -6.73 -5.75 13.66
C ARG A 31 -6.80 -4.37 13.03
N LEU A 32 -6.63 -3.31 13.82
CA LEU A 32 -6.60 -1.93 13.35
C LEU A 32 -5.39 -1.72 12.42
N ALA A 33 -4.21 -2.18 12.86
CA ALA A 33 -2.97 -2.18 12.10
C ALA A 33 -2.93 -3.16 10.91
N ARG A 34 -3.98 -3.99 10.72
CA ARG A 34 -4.11 -5.01 9.66
C ARG A 34 -3.04 -6.11 9.69
N LEU A 35 -2.48 -6.40 10.87
CA LEU A 35 -1.45 -7.43 11.01
C LEU A 35 -1.98 -8.84 10.72
N ASP A 36 -3.28 -9.06 10.94
CA ASP A 36 -3.97 -10.30 10.63
C ASP A 36 -4.10 -10.59 9.13
N ARG A 37 -4.11 -9.53 8.31
CA ARG A 37 -4.26 -9.59 6.84
C ARG A 37 -3.17 -8.75 6.16
N PRO A 38 -1.91 -9.22 6.21
CA PRO A 38 -0.72 -8.42 5.92
C PRO A 38 -0.47 -8.16 4.42
N VAL A 39 -1.38 -8.57 3.52
CA VAL A 39 -1.25 -8.36 2.07
C VAL A 39 -0.94 -6.89 1.76
N GLY A 40 -1.60 -5.96 2.43
CA GLY A 40 -1.32 -4.53 2.26
C GLY A 40 0.10 -4.13 2.66
N ILE A 41 0.68 -4.78 3.68
CA ILE A 41 2.07 -4.53 4.11
C ILE A 41 3.03 -5.09 3.06
N TRP A 42 2.76 -6.28 2.55
CA TRP A 42 3.57 -6.90 1.49
C TRP A 42 3.60 -6.08 0.20
N LEU A 43 2.46 -5.48 -0.18
CA LEU A 43 2.38 -4.61 -1.35
C LEU A 43 3.23 -3.33 -1.21
N THR A 44 3.48 -2.86 0.01
CA THR A 44 4.41 -1.73 0.27
C THR A 44 5.86 -2.22 0.44
N LEU A 45 6.03 -3.38 1.08
CA LEU A 45 7.33 -3.94 1.45
C LEU A 45 8.11 -4.48 0.25
N PHE A 46 7.50 -5.31 -0.59
CA PHE A 46 8.23 -6.00 -1.65
C PHE A 46 8.78 -5.07 -2.75
N PRO A 47 8.04 -4.05 -3.23
CA PRO A 47 8.61 -3.08 -4.15
C PRO A 47 9.81 -2.34 -3.53
N CYS A 48 9.72 -2.02 -2.23
CA CYS A 48 10.78 -1.37 -1.51
C CYS A 48 12.03 -2.25 -1.37
N TRP A 49 11.88 -3.52 -1.03
CA TRP A 49 12.97 -4.50 -1.02
C TRP A 49 13.59 -4.69 -2.39
N ALA A 50 12.75 -4.78 -3.44
CA ALA A 50 13.24 -4.89 -4.80
C ALA A 50 14.14 -3.68 -5.16
N ALA A 51 13.72 -2.47 -4.81
CA ALA A 51 14.52 -1.26 -5.04
C ALA A 51 15.82 -1.24 -4.21
N LEU A 52 15.81 -1.68 -2.94
CA LEU A 52 17.03 -1.81 -2.13
C LEU A 52 18.04 -2.77 -2.76
N ILE A 53 17.58 -3.96 -3.19
CA ILE A 53 18.44 -4.97 -3.84
C ILE A 53 19.03 -4.42 -5.15
N GLN A 54 18.20 -3.75 -5.95
CA GLN A 54 18.65 -3.16 -7.21
C GLN A 54 19.66 -2.04 -6.97
N ALA A 55 19.40 -1.14 -6.02
CA ALA A 55 20.29 -0.03 -5.69
C ALA A 55 21.62 -0.49 -5.09
N SER A 56 21.61 -1.60 -4.35
CA SER A 56 22.80 -2.19 -3.73
C SER A 56 23.65 -2.99 -4.72
N HIS A 57 23.16 -3.23 -5.94
CA HIS A 57 23.76 -4.17 -6.90
C HIS A 57 24.11 -5.54 -6.27
N GLY A 58 23.29 -6.00 -5.31
CA GLY A 58 23.60 -7.13 -4.46
C GLY A 58 22.68 -7.23 -3.24
N PHE A 59 23.17 -7.85 -2.16
CA PHE A 59 22.44 -7.89 -0.90
C PHE A 59 22.55 -6.53 -0.18
N PRO A 60 21.42 -5.90 0.18
CA PRO A 60 21.44 -4.64 0.92
C PRO A 60 21.96 -4.82 2.34
N ASP A 61 22.35 -3.71 2.98
CA ASP A 61 22.75 -3.74 4.38
C ASP A 61 21.58 -4.19 5.27
N PHE A 62 21.89 -4.95 6.32
CA PHE A 62 20.87 -5.50 7.19
C PHE A 62 20.09 -4.39 7.93
N LEU A 63 20.75 -3.29 8.29
CA LEU A 63 20.09 -2.15 8.93
C LEU A 63 19.09 -1.52 7.96
N GLU A 64 19.46 -1.32 6.70
CA GLU A 64 18.55 -0.78 5.68
C GLU A 64 17.34 -1.70 5.48
N LEU A 65 17.56 -3.01 5.33
CA LEU A 65 16.47 -3.98 5.25
C LEU A 65 15.54 -3.88 6.46
N ALA A 66 16.08 -3.81 7.68
CA ALA A 66 15.29 -3.68 8.89
C ALA A 66 14.50 -2.36 8.93
N VAL A 67 15.15 -1.23 8.68
CA VAL A 67 14.57 0.12 8.73
C VAL A 67 13.45 0.26 7.71
N PHE A 68 13.68 -0.14 6.45
CA PHE A 68 12.66 -0.06 5.41
C PHE A 68 11.52 -1.06 5.63
N SER A 69 11.80 -2.23 6.20
CA SER A 69 10.74 -3.20 6.55
C SER A 69 9.83 -2.69 7.65
N LEU A 70 10.43 -2.14 8.72
CA LEU A 70 9.68 -1.54 9.82
C LEU A 70 8.94 -0.29 9.34
N GLY A 71 9.54 0.50 8.44
CA GLY A 71 8.90 1.66 7.81
C GLY A 71 7.67 1.27 7.00
N ALA A 72 7.78 0.27 6.13
CA ALA A 72 6.66 -0.24 5.34
C ALA A 72 5.54 -0.80 6.23
N LEU A 73 5.89 -1.56 7.27
CA LEU A 73 4.95 -2.05 8.28
C LEU A 73 4.21 -0.90 8.95
N LEU A 74 4.94 0.02 9.58
CA LEU A 74 4.37 1.12 10.38
C LEU A 74 3.55 2.08 9.52
N MET A 75 4.05 2.49 8.36
CA MET A 75 3.33 3.42 7.49
C MET A 75 2.07 2.79 6.89
N ARG A 76 2.10 1.50 6.54
CA ARG A 76 0.90 0.80 6.07
C ARG A 76 -0.13 0.63 7.18
N SER A 77 0.32 0.29 8.40
CA SER A 77 -0.55 0.16 9.57
C SER A 77 -1.18 1.51 9.94
N ALA A 78 -0.38 2.58 10.03
CA ALA A 78 -0.85 3.94 10.25
C ALA A 78 -1.89 4.38 9.21
N GLY A 79 -1.65 4.10 7.92
CA GLY A 79 -2.62 4.36 6.86
C GLY A 79 -3.95 3.62 7.08
N SER A 80 -3.92 2.37 7.55
CA SER A 80 -5.14 1.63 7.92
C SER A 80 -5.84 2.25 9.12
N THR A 81 -5.09 2.66 10.14
CA THR A 81 -5.61 3.29 11.35
C THR A 81 -6.30 4.62 11.02
N VAL A 82 -5.69 5.47 10.18
CA VAL A 82 -6.30 6.73 9.71
C VAL A 82 -7.60 6.46 8.96
N ASN A 83 -7.61 5.48 8.05
CA ASN A 83 -8.81 5.11 7.29
C ASN A 83 -9.94 4.69 8.23
N ASP A 84 -9.69 3.81 9.20
CA ASP A 84 -10.74 3.37 10.14
C ASP A 84 -11.22 4.51 11.06
N ILE A 85 -10.35 5.45 11.45
CA ILE A 85 -10.74 6.65 12.22
C ILE A 85 -11.68 7.54 11.39
N ALA A 86 -11.36 7.75 10.10
CA ALA A 86 -12.16 8.55 9.18
C ALA A 86 -13.51 7.89 8.87
N ASP A 87 -13.50 6.57 8.66
CA ASP A 87 -14.64 5.80 8.18
C ASP A 87 -15.50 5.19 9.30
N ARG A 88 -15.15 5.41 10.58
CA ARG A 88 -15.82 4.78 11.75
C ARG A 88 -17.35 4.82 11.76
N LYS A 89 -17.97 5.87 11.19
CA LYS A 89 -19.44 6.02 11.14
C LYS A 89 -20.07 5.21 9.99
N PHE A 90 -19.30 4.96 8.94
CA PHE A 90 -19.74 4.24 7.74
C PHE A 90 -19.43 2.75 7.84
N ASP A 91 -18.27 2.40 8.38
CA ASP A 91 -17.77 1.02 8.41
C ASP A 91 -18.71 0.04 9.13
N GLY A 92 -19.49 0.51 10.12
CA GLY A 92 -20.50 -0.31 10.82
C GLY A 92 -21.70 -0.70 9.96
N HIS A 93 -21.96 0.04 8.88
CA HIS A 93 -23.08 -0.18 7.96
C HIS A 93 -22.69 -0.94 6.69
N VAL A 94 -21.41 -1.28 6.53
CA VAL A 94 -20.87 -1.98 5.35
C VAL A 94 -20.57 -3.42 5.72
N GLU A 95 -21.14 -4.37 4.95
CA GLU A 95 -21.04 -5.81 5.24
C GLU A 95 -19.58 -6.25 5.46
N ARG A 96 -18.66 -5.82 4.60
CA ARG A 96 -17.25 -6.17 4.71
C ARG A 96 -16.56 -5.66 5.98
N THR A 97 -16.90 -4.47 6.47
CA THR A 97 -16.10 -3.75 7.48
C THR A 97 -16.76 -3.67 8.86
N ARG A 98 -17.98 -4.22 8.99
CA ARG A 98 -18.81 -4.16 10.21
C ARG A 98 -18.14 -4.65 11.50
N PHE A 99 -17.15 -5.54 11.41
CA PHE A 99 -16.44 -6.09 12.56
C PHE A 99 -15.12 -5.39 12.89
N ARG A 100 -14.77 -4.31 12.18
CA ARG A 100 -13.56 -3.56 12.49
C ARG A 100 -13.60 -3.00 13.92
N PRO A 101 -12.45 -2.83 14.59
CA PRO A 101 -12.41 -2.48 16.01
C PRO A 101 -13.14 -1.19 16.38
N LEU A 102 -12.99 -0.12 15.58
CA LEU A 102 -13.67 1.15 15.81
C LEU A 102 -15.17 1.05 15.48
N ALA A 103 -15.52 0.38 14.37
CA ALA A 103 -16.90 0.24 13.92
C ALA A 103 -17.76 -0.60 14.86
N SER A 104 -17.18 -1.66 15.44
CA SER A 104 -17.85 -2.57 16.38
C SER A 104 -17.78 -2.14 17.84
N GLY A 105 -17.14 -1.00 18.14
CA GLY A 105 -16.99 -0.48 19.51
C GLY A 105 -15.99 -1.23 20.40
N GLN A 106 -15.17 -2.13 19.83
CA GLN A 106 -14.11 -2.82 20.57
C GLN A 106 -12.97 -1.88 21.00
N MET A 107 -12.84 -0.73 20.34
CA MET A 107 -11.85 0.29 20.64
C MET A 107 -12.48 1.69 20.51
N GLY A 108 -12.17 2.58 21.46
CA GLY A 108 -12.58 3.98 21.42
C GLY A 108 -11.74 4.83 20.44
N ALA A 109 -12.31 5.95 19.99
CA ALA A 109 -11.61 6.86 19.06
C ALA A 109 -10.32 7.45 19.64
N LEU A 110 -10.29 7.75 20.95
CA LEU A 110 -9.09 8.24 21.62
C LEU A 110 -7.97 7.19 21.63
N GLN A 111 -8.30 5.92 21.89
CA GLN A 111 -7.33 4.82 21.84
C GLN A 111 -6.75 4.66 20.43
N ALA A 112 -7.60 4.72 19.40
CA ALA A 112 -7.16 4.66 18.01
C ALA A 112 -6.24 5.84 17.64
N PHE A 113 -6.55 7.05 18.11
CA PHE A 113 -5.72 8.23 17.86
C PHE A 113 -4.36 8.17 18.58
N VAL A 114 -4.35 7.71 19.84
CA VAL A 114 -3.10 7.46 20.57
C VAL A 114 -2.28 6.40 19.86
N PHE A 115 -2.90 5.31 19.41
CA PHE A 115 -2.23 4.26 18.65
C PHE A 115 -1.63 4.77 17.35
N LEU A 116 -2.39 5.55 16.56
CA LEU A 116 -1.88 6.22 15.36
C LEU A 116 -0.67 7.11 15.67
N THR A 117 -0.72 7.87 16.76
CA THR A 117 0.37 8.75 17.17
C THR A 117 1.63 7.93 17.48
N VAL A 118 1.48 6.77 18.13
CA VAL A 118 2.60 5.85 18.38
C VAL A 118 3.14 5.26 17.07
N GLU A 119 2.28 4.80 16.15
CA GLU A 119 2.70 4.28 14.86
C GLU A 119 3.53 5.31 14.08
N LEU A 120 3.05 6.56 14.01
CA LEU A 120 3.72 7.66 13.33
C LEU A 120 5.01 8.09 14.05
N ALA A 121 5.02 8.10 15.38
CA ALA A 121 6.23 8.43 16.16
C ALA A 121 7.33 7.39 15.96
N LEU A 122 6.97 6.10 15.93
CA LEU A 122 7.91 5.02 15.62
C LEU A 122 8.42 5.13 14.18
N ALA A 123 7.53 5.42 13.20
CA ALA A 123 7.95 5.63 11.82
C ALA A 123 8.87 6.85 11.67
N ALA A 124 8.59 7.94 12.40
CA ALA A 124 9.45 9.12 12.43
C ALA A 124 10.80 8.82 13.10
N ALA A 125 10.85 7.98 14.14
CA ALA A 125 12.11 7.58 14.78
C ALA A 125 13.02 6.80 13.81
N LEU A 126 12.45 6.05 12.86
CA LEU A 126 13.23 5.36 11.83
C LEU A 126 14.01 6.34 10.93
N LEU A 127 13.56 7.58 10.79
CA LEU A 127 14.25 8.60 9.98
C LEU A 127 15.65 8.93 10.54
N PHE A 128 15.91 8.74 11.83
CA PHE A 128 17.24 8.96 12.41
C PHE A 128 18.30 7.97 11.91
N PHE A 129 17.87 6.83 11.38
CA PHE A 129 18.76 5.81 10.80
C PHE A 129 19.03 6.03 9.31
N LEU A 130 18.46 7.08 8.70
CA LEU A 130 18.57 7.37 7.27
C LEU A 130 19.46 8.59 7.00
N THR A 131 20.07 8.63 5.82
CA THR A 131 20.82 9.80 5.36
C THR A 131 19.94 11.06 5.32
N PRO A 132 20.53 12.27 5.47
CA PRO A 132 19.78 13.52 5.36
C PRO A 132 18.98 13.66 4.06
N TYR A 133 19.52 13.15 2.95
CA TYR A 133 18.85 13.18 1.65
C TYR A 133 17.62 12.29 1.64
N THR A 134 17.73 11.03 2.10
CA THR A 134 16.57 10.13 2.20
C THR A 134 15.51 10.63 3.16
N ARG A 135 15.89 11.29 4.26
CA ARG A 135 14.93 11.94 5.18
C ARG A 135 14.11 13.01 4.47
N LEU A 136 14.74 13.84 3.64
CA LEU A 136 14.04 14.83 2.84
C LEU A 136 13.08 14.15 1.86
N VAL A 137 13.54 13.10 1.16
CA VAL A 137 12.69 12.31 0.24
C VAL A 137 11.50 11.70 0.98
N ALA A 138 11.69 11.19 2.20
CA ALA A 138 10.62 10.64 3.03
C ALA A 138 9.53 11.68 3.34
N ILE A 139 9.93 12.92 3.68
CA ILE A 139 9.00 14.01 3.99
C ILE A 139 8.22 14.44 2.73
N CYS A 140 8.83 14.35 1.55
CA CYS A 140 8.19 14.71 0.28
C CYS A 140 6.97 13.84 -0.08
N VAL A 141 6.74 12.69 0.58
CA VAL A 141 5.53 11.88 0.38
C VAL A 141 4.28 12.48 1.03
N LEU A 142 4.44 13.34 2.05
CA LEU A 142 3.33 13.82 2.87
C LEU A 142 2.19 14.47 2.07
N PRO A 143 2.45 15.31 1.04
CA PRO A 143 1.38 15.85 0.20
C PRO A 143 0.51 14.76 -0.43
N LEU A 144 1.11 13.66 -0.92
CA LEU A 144 0.36 12.55 -1.51
C LEU A 144 -0.50 11.84 -0.47
N VAL A 145 0.02 11.65 0.74
CA VAL A 145 -0.70 11.04 1.87
C VAL A 145 -1.93 11.86 2.25
N PHE A 146 -1.83 13.19 2.29
CA PHE A 146 -2.96 14.07 2.59
C PHE A 146 -3.97 14.18 1.44
N ILE A 147 -3.51 14.15 0.20
CA ILE A 147 -4.37 14.32 -0.99
C ILE A 147 -5.14 13.03 -1.30
N TYR A 148 -4.52 11.86 -1.13
CA TYR A 148 -5.08 10.56 -1.52
C TYR A 148 -6.53 10.32 -1.00
N PRO A 149 -6.85 10.50 0.30
CA PRO A 149 -8.20 10.25 0.82
C PRO A 149 -9.29 11.10 0.15
N LEU A 150 -8.91 12.24 -0.42
CA LEU A 150 -9.82 13.17 -1.09
C LEU A 150 -9.99 12.83 -2.58
N CYS A 151 -9.07 12.07 -3.19
CA CYS A 151 -9.02 11.86 -4.64
C CYS A 151 -10.32 11.31 -5.23
N LYS A 152 -10.98 10.36 -4.54
CA LYS A 152 -12.26 9.79 -5.01
C LYS A 152 -13.35 10.84 -5.23
N ARG A 153 -13.28 12.00 -4.59
CA ARG A 153 -14.27 13.08 -4.70
C ARG A 153 -14.08 13.96 -5.93
N PHE A 154 -12.85 14.07 -6.45
CA PHE A 154 -12.54 15.02 -7.53
C PHE A 154 -11.93 14.38 -8.78
N THR A 155 -11.23 13.26 -8.68
CA THR A 155 -10.54 12.60 -9.81
C THR A 155 -10.89 11.12 -9.96
N HIS A 156 -10.83 10.61 -11.19
CA HIS A 156 -10.92 9.19 -11.51
C HIS A 156 -9.62 8.41 -11.27
N TRP A 157 -8.56 9.07 -10.81
CA TRP A 157 -7.25 8.47 -10.62
C TRP A 157 -6.79 8.33 -9.15
N PRO A 158 -7.66 7.98 -8.17
CA PRO A 158 -7.20 7.77 -6.80
C PRO A 158 -6.16 6.64 -6.70
N GLN A 159 -6.24 5.63 -7.57
CA GLN A 159 -5.27 4.53 -7.66
C GLN A 159 -3.85 5.02 -8.02
N ALA A 160 -3.72 6.04 -8.88
CA ALA A 160 -2.41 6.57 -9.26
C ALA A 160 -1.75 7.29 -8.08
N VAL A 161 -2.52 8.10 -7.34
CA VAL A 161 -2.02 8.82 -6.15
C VAL A 161 -1.69 7.84 -5.03
N LEU A 162 -2.53 6.84 -4.81
CA LEU A 162 -2.25 5.76 -3.86
C LEU A 162 -0.99 5.00 -4.26
N GLY A 163 -0.84 4.66 -5.54
CA GLY A 163 0.34 3.95 -6.04
C GLY A 163 1.61 4.74 -5.88
N ALA A 164 1.57 6.04 -6.13
CA ALA A 164 2.71 6.93 -5.90
C ALA A 164 3.14 6.92 -4.42
N ALA A 165 2.18 7.03 -3.49
CA ALA A 165 2.43 6.99 -2.06
C ALA A 165 2.89 5.61 -1.55
N PHE A 166 2.25 4.51 -1.98
CA PHE A 166 2.60 3.16 -1.53
C PHE A 166 3.97 2.71 -2.02
N ASN A 167 4.36 3.09 -3.23
CA ASN A 167 5.65 2.69 -3.78
C ASN A 167 6.76 3.70 -3.47
N TRP A 168 6.50 4.75 -2.67
CA TRP A 168 7.47 5.80 -2.37
C TRP A 168 8.76 5.27 -1.73
N GLY A 169 8.66 4.16 -0.99
CA GLY A 169 9.82 3.44 -0.43
C GLY A 169 10.85 3.02 -1.48
N MET A 170 10.45 2.85 -2.75
CA MET A 170 11.39 2.58 -3.84
C MET A 170 12.33 3.77 -4.10
N LEU A 171 11.80 4.99 -4.10
CA LEU A 171 12.60 6.20 -4.30
C LEU A 171 13.52 6.45 -3.11
N MET A 172 13.00 6.20 -1.90
CA MET A 172 13.81 6.28 -0.68
C MET A 172 14.95 5.26 -0.69
N ALA A 173 14.74 4.04 -1.18
CA ALA A 173 15.78 3.02 -1.26
C ALA A 173 16.95 3.46 -2.15
N TRP A 174 16.65 3.99 -3.34
CA TRP A 174 17.67 4.56 -4.23
C TRP A 174 18.35 5.79 -3.63
N ALA A 175 17.59 6.68 -2.99
CA ALA A 175 18.13 7.83 -2.30
C ALA A 175 19.12 7.43 -1.19
N GLU A 176 18.84 6.36 -0.46
CA GLU A 176 19.67 5.90 0.65
C GLU A 176 20.95 5.23 0.17
N VAL A 177 20.82 4.26 -0.73
CA VAL A 177 21.95 3.43 -1.15
C VAL A 177 22.84 4.15 -2.17
N ALA A 178 22.23 4.87 -3.13
CA ALA A 178 22.98 5.55 -4.20
C ALA A 178 23.23 7.04 -3.93
N GLY A 179 22.64 7.63 -2.88
CA GLY A 179 22.77 9.05 -2.54
C GLY A 179 22.04 10.00 -3.51
N HIS A 180 21.32 9.47 -4.50
CA HIS A 180 20.54 10.22 -5.49
C HIS A 180 19.47 9.32 -6.10
N ILE A 181 18.49 9.90 -6.80
CA ILE A 181 17.44 9.15 -7.49
C ILE A 181 17.70 9.21 -9.00
N PRO A 182 18.28 8.16 -9.62
CA PRO A 182 18.52 8.14 -11.06
C PRO A 182 17.22 8.02 -11.86
N VAL A 183 17.25 8.41 -13.14
CA VAL A 183 16.09 8.33 -14.05
C VAL A 183 15.54 6.91 -14.14
N GLY A 184 16.41 5.90 -14.14
CA GLY A 184 15.98 4.50 -14.14
C GLY A 184 15.16 4.13 -12.90
N ALA A 185 15.51 4.64 -11.72
CA ALA A 185 14.73 4.43 -10.49
C ALA A 185 13.34 5.07 -10.56
N LEU A 186 13.24 6.28 -11.15
CA LEU A 186 11.96 6.94 -11.39
C LEU A 186 11.07 6.13 -12.34
N LEU A 187 11.64 5.54 -13.39
CA LEU A 187 10.91 4.64 -14.29
C LEU A 187 10.46 3.37 -13.58
N MET A 188 11.29 2.78 -12.72
CA MET A 188 10.91 1.59 -11.95
C MET A 188 9.76 1.87 -10.98
N TRP A 189 9.83 3.02 -10.29
CA TRP A 189 8.74 3.52 -9.45
C TRP A 189 7.46 3.80 -10.26
N ALA A 190 7.57 4.46 -11.42
CA ALA A 190 6.43 4.68 -12.31
C ALA A 190 5.80 3.38 -12.82
N GLY A 191 6.63 2.37 -13.11
CA GLY A 191 6.17 1.02 -13.42
C GLY A 191 5.39 0.39 -12.27
N ALA A 192 5.85 0.56 -11.02
CA ALA A 192 5.12 0.07 -9.84
C ALA A 192 3.77 0.79 -9.64
N ILE A 193 3.69 2.09 -9.96
CA ILE A 193 2.40 2.82 -9.99
C ILE A 193 1.48 2.22 -11.06
N ALA A 194 1.99 1.96 -12.26
CA ALA A 194 1.21 1.36 -13.34
C ALA A 194 0.69 -0.03 -12.95
N TRP A 195 1.55 -0.86 -12.36
CA TRP A 195 1.19 -2.17 -11.83
C TRP A 195 0.07 -2.07 -10.78
N GLN A 196 0.21 -1.10 -9.87
CA GLN A 196 -0.77 -0.86 -8.85
C GLN A 196 -2.11 -0.35 -9.39
N ILE A 197 -2.10 0.53 -10.38
CA ILE A 197 -3.33 0.92 -11.08
C ILE A 197 -4.01 -0.34 -11.63
N GLY A 198 -3.26 -1.30 -12.19
CA GLY A 198 -3.80 -2.58 -12.66
C GLY A 198 -4.58 -3.32 -11.57
N TYR A 199 -3.92 -3.75 -10.50
CA TYR A 199 -4.57 -4.59 -9.48
C TYR A 199 -5.60 -3.83 -8.63
N ASP A 200 -5.37 -2.57 -8.28
CA ASP A 200 -6.33 -1.78 -7.50
C ASP A 200 -7.58 -1.43 -8.34
N THR A 201 -7.45 -1.35 -9.66
CA THR A 201 -8.63 -1.21 -10.53
C THR A 201 -9.46 -2.50 -10.53
N VAL A 202 -8.82 -3.67 -10.57
CA VAL A 202 -9.52 -4.96 -10.45
C VAL A 202 -10.30 -5.02 -9.13
N TYR A 203 -9.67 -4.62 -8.02
CA TYR A 203 -10.33 -4.55 -6.72
C TYR A 203 -11.51 -3.55 -6.73
N ALA A 204 -11.31 -2.37 -7.30
CA ALA A 204 -12.33 -1.32 -7.35
C ALA A 204 -13.55 -1.68 -8.20
N TYR A 205 -13.47 -2.66 -9.12
CA TYR A 205 -14.64 -3.13 -9.88
C TYR A 205 -15.75 -3.72 -8.99
N VAL A 206 -15.39 -4.25 -7.81
CA VAL A 206 -16.35 -4.77 -6.83
C VAL A 206 -17.20 -3.63 -6.25
N ASP A 207 -16.60 -2.45 -6.08
CA ASP A 207 -17.21 -1.30 -5.42
C ASP A 207 -17.94 -0.34 -6.40
N VAL A 208 -17.86 -0.58 -7.72
CA VAL A 208 -18.41 0.33 -8.76
C VAL A 208 -19.86 0.70 -8.53
N LYS A 209 -20.72 -0.27 -8.15
CA LYS A 209 -22.16 -0.03 -7.94
C LYS A 209 -22.42 0.94 -6.78
N ASP A 210 -21.59 0.90 -5.75
CA ASP A 210 -21.77 1.70 -4.55
C ASP A 210 -21.06 3.05 -4.70
N ASP A 211 -19.84 3.06 -5.25
CA ASP A 211 -19.13 4.29 -5.61
C ASP A 211 -19.96 5.15 -6.57
N THR A 212 -20.61 4.56 -7.58
CA THR A 212 -21.47 5.30 -8.52
C THR A 212 -22.70 5.90 -7.84
N ARG A 213 -23.33 5.17 -6.91
CA ARG A 213 -24.49 5.69 -6.13
C ARG A 213 -24.11 6.87 -5.24
N LEU A 214 -22.88 6.87 -4.73
CA LEU A 214 -22.33 7.93 -3.88
C LEU A 214 -21.70 9.07 -4.69
N GLY A 215 -21.72 9.02 -6.03
CA GLY A 215 -21.08 10.02 -6.88
C GLY A 215 -19.54 10.04 -6.79
N LEU A 216 -18.94 8.95 -6.32
CA LEU A 216 -17.48 8.80 -6.21
C LEU A 216 -16.87 8.39 -7.55
N LYS A 217 -15.59 8.69 -7.70
CA LYS A 217 -14.81 8.44 -8.92
C LYS A 217 -13.71 7.42 -8.65
N SER A 218 -13.45 6.57 -9.64
CA SER A 218 -12.37 5.58 -9.63
C SER A 218 -11.98 5.20 -11.06
N THR A 219 -10.82 4.56 -11.23
CA THR A 219 -10.41 4.01 -12.54
C THR A 219 -11.34 2.92 -13.03
N ALA A 220 -11.96 2.14 -12.14
CA ALA A 220 -12.95 1.13 -12.51
C ALA A 220 -14.20 1.76 -13.14
N ILE A 221 -14.66 2.90 -12.60
CA ILE A 221 -15.74 3.70 -13.19
C ILE A 221 -15.29 4.30 -14.53
N LEU A 222 -14.08 4.84 -14.60
CA LEU A 222 -13.53 5.46 -15.80
C LEU A 222 -13.37 4.47 -16.96
N PHE A 223 -12.79 3.30 -16.70
CA PHE A 223 -12.54 2.28 -17.73
C PHE A 223 -13.82 1.55 -18.10
N GLY A 224 -14.78 1.44 -17.16
CA GLY A 224 -16.10 0.88 -17.41
C GLY A 224 -16.01 -0.51 -18.05
N ARG A 225 -16.58 -0.67 -19.25
CA ARG A 225 -16.59 -1.94 -20.00
C ARG A 225 -15.23 -2.33 -20.60
N HIS A 226 -14.31 -1.37 -20.73
CA HIS A 226 -12.97 -1.57 -21.31
C HIS A 226 -11.92 -1.95 -20.27
N GLY A 227 -12.34 -2.28 -19.03
CA GLY A 227 -11.45 -2.59 -17.92
C GLY A 227 -10.32 -3.55 -18.25
N LYS A 228 -10.62 -4.69 -18.87
CA LYS A 228 -9.62 -5.70 -19.23
C LYS A 228 -8.53 -5.12 -20.14
N THR A 229 -8.91 -4.35 -21.15
CA THR A 229 -7.96 -3.72 -22.08
C THR A 229 -7.12 -2.66 -21.38
N CYS A 230 -7.75 -1.76 -20.61
CA CYS A 230 -7.02 -0.72 -19.87
C CYS A 230 -6.06 -1.31 -18.83
N ILE A 231 -6.50 -2.31 -18.05
CA ILE A 231 -5.65 -3.01 -17.08
C ILE A 231 -4.48 -3.71 -17.79
N GLY A 232 -4.74 -4.39 -18.91
CA GLY A 232 -3.70 -5.01 -19.73
C GLY A 232 -2.65 -4.01 -20.22
N LEU A 233 -3.08 -2.81 -20.64
CA LEU A 233 -2.18 -1.72 -21.03
C LEU A 233 -1.31 -1.24 -19.84
N PHE A 234 -1.87 -1.11 -18.64
CA PHE A 234 -1.09 -0.72 -17.45
C PHE A 234 -0.04 -1.78 -17.06
N TYR A 235 -0.36 -3.07 -17.20
CA TYR A 235 0.65 -4.12 -17.03
C TYR A 235 1.71 -4.11 -18.15
N ALA A 236 1.33 -3.86 -19.41
CA ALA A 236 2.32 -3.68 -20.47
C ALA A 236 3.24 -2.47 -20.21
N LEU A 237 2.68 -1.35 -19.72
CA LEU A 237 3.45 -0.18 -19.30
C LEU A 237 4.38 -0.50 -18.13
N THR A 238 3.95 -1.35 -17.18
CA THR A 238 4.78 -1.82 -16.07
C THR A 238 6.02 -2.54 -16.60
N VAL A 239 5.83 -3.55 -17.45
CA VAL A 239 6.92 -4.35 -18.03
C VAL A 239 7.86 -3.47 -18.85
N GLY A 240 7.30 -2.55 -19.65
CA GLY A 240 8.09 -1.59 -20.43
C GLY A 240 8.94 -0.65 -19.55
N ALA A 241 8.33 -0.09 -18.50
CA ALA A 241 9.01 0.82 -17.57
C ALA A 241 10.10 0.10 -16.76
N TRP A 242 9.85 -1.12 -16.29
CA TRP A 242 10.83 -1.92 -15.56
C TRP A 242 11.97 -2.42 -16.45
N SER A 243 11.68 -2.79 -17.70
CA SER A 243 12.71 -3.18 -18.66
C SER A 243 13.62 -2.01 -19.02
N LEU A 244 13.03 -0.85 -19.35
CA LEU A 244 13.80 0.36 -19.68
C LEU A 244 14.54 0.90 -18.45
N GLY A 245 13.89 0.94 -17.29
CA GLY A 245 14.48 1.37 -16.03
C GLY A 245 15.67 0.49 -15.65
N GLY A 246 15.52 -0.83 -15.70
CA GLY A 246 16.61 -1.77 -15.43
C GLY A 246 17.77 -1.64 -16.42
N TRP A 247 17.49 -1.41 -17.70
CA TRP A 247 18.54 -1.14 -18.70
C TRP A 247 19.32 0.15 -18.39
N LEU A 248 18.63 1.24 -18.06
CA LEU A 248 19.27 2.52 -17.68
C LEU A 248 20.12 2.41 -16.41
N LEU A 249 19.78 1.48 -15.51
CA LEU A 249 20.51 1.22 -14.28
C LEU A 249 21.63 0.18 -14.44
N GLY A 250 21.83 -0.34 -15.65
CA GLY A 250 22.83 -1.38 -15.89
C GLY A 250 22.56 -2.69 -15.16
N MET A 251 21.29 -3.06 -14.97
CA MET A 251 20.92 -4.31 -14.32
C MET A 251 21.46 -5.53 -15.09
N SER A 252 21.88 -6.55 -14.33
CA SER A 252 22.60 -7.71 -14.87
C SER A 252 21.70 -8.68 -15.65
N LEU A 253 22.31 -9.67 -16.32
CA LEU A 253 21.60 -10.67 -17.11
C LEU A 253 20.49 -11.43 -16.34
N PRO A 254 20.68 -11.85 -15.06
CA PRO A 254 19.60 -12.45 -14.28
C PRO A 254 18.34 -11.58 -14.18
N TYR A 255 18.50 -10.25 -14.07
CA TYR A 255 17.36 -9.32 -14.06
C TYR A 255 16.64 -9.34 -15.42
N ALA A 256 17.38 -9.27 -16.52
CA ALA A 256 16.81 -9.33 -17.86
C ALA A 256 16.05 -10.64 -18.12
N ILE A 257 16.57 -11.78 -17.64
CA ILE A 257 15.88 -13.07 -17.69
C ILE A 257 14.59 -13.03 -16.86
N GLY A 258 14.65 -12.47 -15.65
CA GLY A 258 13.47 -12.29 -14.80
C GLY A 258 12.37 -11.49 -15.50
N MET A 259 12.74 -10.40 -16.19
CA MET A 259 11.80 -9.57 -16.96
C MET A 259 11.17 -10.27 -18.16
N LEU A 260 11.76 -11.34 -18.70
CA LEU A 260 11.15 -12.14 -19.77
C LEU A 260 10.09 -13.12 -19.25
N VAL A 261 10.13 -13.43 -17.95
CA VAL A 261 9.17 -14.34 -17.30
C VAL A 261 7.93 -13.58 -16.80
N VAL A 262 8.10 -12.31 -16.44
CA VAL A 262 7.04 -11.38 -15.98
C VAL A 262 6.18 -10.90 -17.14
#